data_AF-A0A225C6I3-F1
#
_entry.id   AF-A0A225C6I3-F1
#
_cell.length_a   1.000
_cell.length_b   1.000
_cell.length_c   1.000
_cell.angle_alpha   90.00
_cell.angle_beta   90.00
_cell.angle_gamma   90.00
#
_symmetry.space_group_name_H-M   'P 1'
#
loop_
_entity.id
_entity.type
_entity.pdbx_description
1 polymer ?
#
loop_
_entity_poly.entity_id
_entity_poly.type
_entity_poly.pdbx_seq_one_letter_code
_entity_poly.pdbx_strand_id
1 'polypeptide(L)'
;MREQPGGCSAGGGEPLGGMGREGGSTPGQLRAEAQTRAHALAVLADAVAETHRGIASCRDDPSWSGRAHDAFIGALDDLAGRVALAGTLLHDAHAPSGCPGARL
;
A
#
# COMPACT_ATOMS: atom_id res chain seq x y z
N MET A 1 -6.28 -55.31 16.01
CA MET A 1 -7.18 -54.60 16.95
C MET A 1 -6.29 -53.86 17.95
N ARG A 2 -6.40 -52.51 17.97
CA ARG A 2 -5.86 -51.51 18.95
C ARG A 2 -4.34 -51.29 18.93
N GLU A 3 -3.81 -50.16 18.44
CA GLU A 3 -3.91 -48.75 18.90
C GLU A 3 -3.21 -48.46 20.24
N GLN A 4 -2.02 -47.83 20.19
CA GLN A 4 -1.69 -46.47 20.68
C GLN A 4 -0.24 -46.34 21.23
N PRO A 5 0.51 -45.32 20.79
CA PRO A 5 1.64 -44.77 21.53
C PRO A 5 1.16 -43.66 22.50
N GLY A 6 1.46 -43.81 23.77
CA GLY A 6 1.51 -42.71 24.75
C GLY A 6 2.88 -42.78 25.40
N GLY A 7 3.66 -41.73 25.57
CA GLY A 7 3.34 -40.32 25.68
C GLY A 7 4.12 -39.83 26.88
N CYS A 8 5.09 -38.93 26.69
CA CYS A 8 5.67 -38.12 27.76
C CYS A 8 5.89 -36.72 27.19
N SER A 9 5.00 -35.80 27.56
CA SER A 9 5.18 -34.36 27.37
C SER A 9 6.17 -33.78 28.39
N ALA A 10 6.64 -32.58 28.03
CA ALA A 10 7.16 -31.51 28.89
C ALA A 10 8.67 -31.47 29.13
N GLY A 11 9.32 -30.49 28.51
CA GLY A 11 10.68 -30.08 28.85
C GLY A 11 11.28 -29.07 27.88
N GLY A 12 10.84 -27.81 27.99
CA GLY A 12 11.61 -26.58 27.79
C GLY A 12 12.62 -26.46 26.64
N GLY A 13 12.39 -25.47 25.76
CA GLY A 13 13.47 -24.88 25.00
C GLY A 13 13.03 -24.17 23.73
N GLU A 14 12.61 -22.92 23.84
CA GLU A 14 13.11 -21.91 22.91
C GLU A 14 14.07 -21.04 23.73
N PRO A 15 15.26 -20.73 23.18
CA PRO A 15 15.28 -19.59 22.27
C PRO A 15 16.27 -19.70 21.08
N LEU A 16 15.89 -19.03 19.98
CA LEU A 16 16.78 -18.30 19.07
C LEU A 16 17.89 -19.12 18.38
N GLY A 17 17.59 -19.62 17.19
CA GLY A 17 18.61 -20.24 16.33
C GLY A 17 18.14 -20.55 14.92
N GLY A 18 17.41 -19.64 14.28
CA GLY A 18 16.97 -19.78 12.90
C GLY A 18 17.46 -18.63 12.02
N MET A 19 18.76 -18.59 11.73
CA MET A 19 19.20 -17.93 10.50
C MET A 19 18.52 -18.67 9.33
N GLY A 20 17.61 -18.02 8.61
CA GLY A 20 17.04 -18.61 7.40
C GLY A 20 15.66 -18.13 7.02
N ARG A 21 15.54 -16.86 6.60
CA ARG A 21 14.79 -16.54 5.39
C ARG A 21 15.13 -15.12 4.92
N GLU A 22 16.22 -15.02 4.16
CA GLU A 22 16.17 -14.24 2.93
C GLU A 22 15.18 -14.95 1.99
N GLY A 23 13.90 -14.94 2.37
CA GLY A 23 12.82 -15.52 1.61
C GLY A 23 12.49 -14.51 0.53
N GLY A 24 13.18 -14.56 -0.60
CA GLY A 24 12.81 -13.80 -1.77
C GLY A 24 11.32 -14.00 -2.05
N SER A 25 10.56 -12.90 -2.02
CA SER A 25 9.14 -12.92 -2.33
C SER A 25 8.93 -13.58 -3.69
N THR A 26 8.02 -14.54 -3.76
CA THR A 26 7.67 -15.14 -5.05
C THR A 26 7.08 -14.08 -5.99
N PRO A 27 7.22 -14.24 -7.31
CA PRO A 27 6.59 -13.33 -8.27
C PRO A 27 5.08 -13.16 -8.05
N GLY A 28 4.39 -14.21 -7.60
CA GLY A 28 2.97 -14.16 -7.25
C GLY A 28 2.68 -13.27 -6.04
N GLN A 29 3.51 -13.33 -4.99
CA GLN A 29 3.39 -12.47 -3.82
C GLN A 29 3.66 -11.00 -4.17
N LEU A 30 4.68 -10.72 -4.98
CA LEU A 30 4.98 -9.36 -5.43
C LEU A 30 3.83 -8.77 -6.27
N ARG A 31 3.21 -9.58 -7.14
CA ARG A 31 2.04 -9.15 -7.91
C ARG A 31 0.83 -8.86 -7.00
N ALA A 32 0.55 -9.72 -6.02
CA ALA A 32 -0.55 -9.51 -5.08
C ALA A 32 -0.34 -8.25 -4.23
N GLU A 33 0.89 -8.00 -3.81
CA GLU A 33 1.24 -6.79 -3.06
C GLU A 33 1.09 -5.53 -3.93
N ALA A 34 1.57 -5.56 -5.18
CA ALA A 34 1.38 -4.44 -6.11
C ALA A 34 -0.11 -4.14 -6.37
N GLN A 35 -0.94 -5.17 -6.53
CA GLN A 35 -2.40 -4.99 -6.67
C GLN A 35 -3.03 -4.39 -5.41
N THR A 36 -2.63 -4.86 -4.23
CA THR A 36 -3.09 -4.31 -2.95
C THR A 36 -2.72 -2.82 -2.83
N ARG A 37 -1.48 -2.46 -3.16
CA ARG A 37 -1.01 -1.06 -3.15
C ARG A 37 -1.77 -0.20 -4.16
N ALA A 38 -2.02 -0.71 -5.37
CA ALA A 38 -2.77 -0.01 -6.40
C ALA A 38 -4.21 0.25 -5.95
N HIS A 39 -4.85 -0.74 -5.34
CA HIS A 39 -6.19 -0.58 -4.78
C HIS A 39 -6.23 0.46 -3.66
N ALA A 40 -5.28 0.43 -2.72
CA ALA A 40 -5.20 1.42 -1.65
C ALA A 40 -5.02 2.86 -2.20
N LEU A 41 -4.21 3.04 -3.25
CA LEU A 41 -4.03 4.34 -3.91
C LEU A 41 -5.31 4.80 -4.61
N ALA A 42 -6.05 3.90 -5.25
CA ALA A 42 -7.33 4.23 -5.88
C ALA A 42 -8.36 4.69 -4.83
N VAL A 43 -8.49 3.96 -3.72
CA VAL A 43 -9.37 4.35 -2.60
C VAL A 43 -8.99 5.72 -2.03
N LEU A 44 -7.69 5.99 -1.89
CA LEU A 44 -7.22 7.29 -1.42
C LEU A 44 -7.53 8.42 -2.41
N ALA A 45 -7.33 8.17 -3.72
CA ALA A 45 -7.67 9.15 -4.76
C ALA A 45 -9.17 9.49 -4.75
N ASP A 46 -10.04 8.48 -4.62
CA ASP A 46 -11.48 8.68 -4.51
C ASP A 46 -11.86 9.49 -3.27
N ALA A 47 -11.24 9.20 -2.12
CA ALA A 47 -11.48 9.94 -0.88
C ALA A 47 -11.04 11.41 -0.99
N VAL A 48 -9.90 11.68 -1.62
CA VAL A 48 -9.44 13.06 -1.88
C VAL A 48 -10.40 13.79 -2.82
N ALA A 49 -10.83 13.14 -3.91
CA ALA A 49 -11.78 13.73 -4.84
C ALA A 49 -13.13 14.04 -4.18
N GLU A 50 -13.64 13.15 -3.34
CA GLU A 50 -14.87 13.37 -2.60
C GLU A 50 -14.73 14.50 -1.57
N THR A 51 -13.60 14.57 -0.87
CA THR A 51 -13.30 15.66 0.05
C THR A 51 -13.23 17.01 -0.67
N HIS A 52 -12.63 17.04 -1.87
CA HIS A 52 -12.56 18.24 -2.70
C HIS A 52 -13.96 18.73 -3.13
N ARG A 53 -14.88 17.83 -3.48
CA ARG A 53 -16.28 18.18 -3.77
C ARG A 53 -16.99 18.72 -2.54
N GLY A 54 -16.83 18.05 -1.40
CA GLY A 54 -17.44 18.44 -0.14
C GLY A 54 -17.02 19.85 0.29
N ILE A 55 -15.72 20.13 0.28
CA ILE A 55 -15.22 21.42 0.75
C ILE A 55 -15.48 22.59 -0.20
N ALA A 56 -15.67 22.31 -1.50
CA ALA A 56 -16.07 23.35 -2.45
C ALA A 56 -17.43 23.97 -2.06
N SER A 57 -18.32 23.19 -1.43
CA SER A 57 -19.61 23.67 -0.93
C SER A 57 -19.50 24.55 0.33
N CYS A 58 -18.38 24.48 1.05
CA CYS A 58 -18.12 25.19 2.31
C CYS A 58 -17.40 26.54 2.10
N ARG A 59 -17.13 26.96 0.86
CA ARG A 59 -16.35 28.18 0.58
C ARG A 59 -16.95 29.45 1.19
N ASP A 60 -18.27 29.53 1.19
CA ASP A 60 -19.01 30.69 1.68
C ASP A 60 -19.44 30.53 3.16
N ASP A 61 -18.94 29.50 3.84
CA ASP A 61 -19.24 29.26 5.25
C ASP A 61 -18.53 30.31 6.15
N PRO A 62 -19.28 31.13 6.91
CA PRO A 62 -18.69 32.17 7.75
C PRO A 62 -17.86 31.62 8.92
N SER A 63 -17.95 30.33 9.23
CA SER A 63 -17.11 29.67 10.24
C SER A 63 -15.67 29.43 9.78
N TRP A 64 -15.41 29.53 8.47
CA TRP A 64 -14.09 29.40 7.88
C TRP A 64 -13.58 30.74 7.36
N SER A 65 -12.37 31.13 7.77
CA SER A 65 -11.69 32.24 7.11
C SER A 65 -11.29 31.82 5.69
N GLY A 66 -11.44 32.69 4.69
CA GLY A 66 -11.05 32.40 3.31
C GLY A 66 -9.61 31.89 3.18
N ARG A 67 -8.67 32.42 4.00
CA ARG A 67 -7.29 31.92 4.05
C ARG A 67 -7.16 30.48 4.54
N ALA A 68 -7.99 30.06 5.50
CA ALA A 68 -8.01 28.67 5.97
C ALA A 68 -8.58 27.74 4.91
N HIS A 69 -9.60 28.19 4.17
CA HIS A 69 -10.13 27.47 3.01
C HIS A 69 -9.06 27.28 1.94
N ASP A 70 -8.41 28.37 1.51
CA ASP A 70 -7.36 28.33 0.48
C ASP A 70 -6.19 27.41 0.89
N ALA A 71 -5.77 27.48 2.16
CA ALA A 71 -4.69 26.62 2.67
C ALA A 71 -5.08 25.14 2.68
N PHE A 72 -6.34 24.82 3.01
CA PHE A 72 -6.84 23.46 3.00
C PHE A 72 -6.96 22.91 1.57
N ILE A 73 -7.47 23.70 0.62
CA ILE A 73 -7.49 23.35 -0.80
C ILE A 73 -6.07 23.07 -1.30
N GLY A 74 -5.12 23.95 -1.01
CA GLY A 74 -3.73 23.76 -1.41
C GLY A 74 -3.11 22.48 -0.85
N ALA A 75 -3.45 22.10 0.38
CA ALA A 75 -3.00 20.83 0.98
C ALA A 75 -3.67 19.60 0.33
N LEU A 76 -4.95 19.70 -0.06
CA LEU A 76 -5.64 18.64 -0.79
C LEU A 76 -5.06 18.43 -2.19
N ASP A 77 -4.74 19.51 -2.90
CA ASP A 77 -4.14 19.45 -4.24
C ASP A 77 -2.74 18.83 -4.20
N ASP A 78 -1.92 19.19 -3.22
CA ASP A 78 -0.61 18.57 -2.99
C ASP A 78 -0.74 17.07 -2.65
N LEU A 79 -1.72 16.70 -1.82
CA LEU A 79 -2.00 15.29 -1.54
C LEU A 79 -2.43 14.54 -2.81
N ALA A 80 -3.34 15.11 -3.61
CA ALA A 80 -3.79 14.52 -4.87
C ALA A 80 -2.61 14.29 -5.82
N GLY A 81 -1.71 15.26 -5.94
CA GLY A 81 -0.49 15.16 -6.76
C GLY A 81 0.42 14.02 -6.31
N ARG A 82 0.61 13.85 -5.00
CA ARG A 82 1.43 12.75 -4.44
C ARG A 82 0.81 11.38 -4.67
N VAL A 83 -0.51 11.26 -4.56
CA VAL A 83 -1.24 10.01 -4.83
C VAL A 83 -1.11 9.62 -6.30
N ALA A 84 -1.27 10.59 -7.22
CA ALA A 84 -1.09 10.36 -8.64
C ALA A 84 0.36 9.94 -9.00
N LEU A 85 1.35 10.60 -8.38
CA LEU A 85 2.76 10.23 -8.53
C LEU A 85 3.02 8.81 -8.03
N ALA A 86 2.52 8.45 -6.84
CA ALA A 86 2.67 7.10 -6.28
C ALA A 86 2.03 6.04 -7.19
N GLY A 87 0.87 6.33 -7.79
CA GLY A 87 0.22 5.45 -8.76
C GLY A 87 1.07 5.24 -10.01
N THR A 88 1.69 6.29 -10.53
CA THR A 88 2.60 6.23 -11.68
C THR A 88 3.84 5.40 -11.36
N LEU A 89 4.48 5.66 -10.21
CA LEU A 89 5.66 4.89 -9.78
C LEU A 89 5.35 3.40 -9.57
N LEU A 90 4.16 3.09 -9.05
CA LEU A 90 3.72 1.70 -8.88
C LEU A 90 3.46 1.03 -10.23
N HIS A 91 2.91 1.75 -11.20
CA HIS A 91 2.72 1.27 -12.56
C HIS A 91 4.06 1.01 -13.27
N ASP A 92 4.99 1.95 -13.19
CA ASP A 92 6.32 1.85 -13.79
C ASP A 92 7.14 0.70 -13.18
N ALA A 93 7.02 0.48 -11.86
CA ALA A 93 7.63 -0.67 -11.19
C ALA A 93 7.06 -2.02 -11.66
N HIS A 94 5.87 -2.04 -12.26
CA HIS A 94 5.26 -3.25 -12.81
C HIS A 94 5.59 -3.49 -14.29
N ALA A 95 6.02 -2.46 -15.02
CA ALA A 95 6.42 -2.61 -16.41
C ALA A 95 7.65 -3.55 -16.46
N PRO A 96 7.59 -4.67 -17.20
CA PRO A 96 8.78 -5.49 -17.39
C PRO A 96 9.80 -4.63 -18.13
N SER A 97 10.89 -4.26 -17.45
CA SER A 97 12.07 -3.72 -18.11
C SER A 97 12.56 -4.82 -19.06
N GLY A 98 12.21 -4.66 -20.34
CA GLY A 98 12.57 -5.62 -21.37
C GLY A 98 14.07 -5.90 -21.29
N CYS A 99 14.44 -7.18 -21.22
CA CYS A 99 15.83 -7.61 -21.21
C CYS A 99 16.61 -6.91 -22.33
N PRO A 100 17.61 -6.05 -22.03
CA PRO A 100 18.52 -5.56 -23.05
C PRO A 100 19.54 -6.67 -23.31
N GLY A 101 19.20 -7.63 -24.17
CA GLY A 101 20.11 -8.75 -24.43
C GLY A 101 19.66 -9.85 -25.40
N ALA A 102 18.46 -9.77 -25.97
CA ALA A 102 18.06 -10.69 -27.04
C ALA A 102 18.26 -10.02 -28.42
N ARG A 103 19.51 -9.73 -28.76
CA ARG A 103 19.96 -9.61 -30.15
C ARG A 103 20.97 -10.72 -30.37
N LEU A 104 20.52 -11.80 -31.00
CA LEU A 104 21.39 -12.69 -31.76
C LEU A 104 21.83 -11.96 -33.03
#